data_AF-A0AAQ3KH34-F1
#
_entry.id   AF-A0AAQ3KH34-F1
#
_cell.length_a   1.000
_cell.length_b   1.000
_cell.length_c   1.000
_cell.angle_alpha   90.00
_cell.angle_beta   90.00
_cell.angle_gamma   90.00
#
_symmetry.space_group_name_H-M   'P 1'
#
loop_
_entity.id
_entity.type
_entity.pdbx_description
1 polymer ?
#
loop_
_entity_poly.entity_id
_entity_poly.type
_entity_poly.pdbx_seq_one_letter_code
_entity_poly.pdbx_strand_id
1 'polypeptide(L)'
;MEALQKLERVQNVLTLIEARGLSSGHGDADRFLADFLLFLVKPCGKITMEERCRMIYELLPKISPEVLDETCLFINKEDCQQIHTALPLHSSLDKGLDLHISKIEESPMVGLDAMERANSTLEDFYRSYLMFHDMDANKPKEIFKYLPVLSFTESYIYQLDTLNEKELNLSSKIADQTVGNNSIEFARADPFDPLIRLLQCQGLLTQRIREELNSGIEYWALERKLCHALSRKKILVEDVMRAICLKSFDYRVLNLLLYQLRGQQVNELHMEFLSISEYLVELADDLYDYEDDVIENSFNVLRMFVQIYGASTAPSMLAKCITEAEKRYEQLSGILDPELSSRYRRRCEEATREGGATSGHALGTWNIPAVIVDEESFRLKRMKVG
;
A
#
# COMPACT_ATOMS: atom_id res chain seq x y z
N MET A 1 -7.50 38.60 2.05
CA MET A 1 -7.31 39.68 3.05
C MET A 1 -6.30 39.29 4.14
N GLU A 2 -6.31 38.06 4.65
CA GLU A 2 -5.34 37.62 5.69
C GLU A 2 -3.87 37.63 5.24
N ALA A 3 -3.57 37.27 3.99
CA ALA A 3 -2.21 37.30 3.44
C ALA A 3 -1.61 38.73 3.41
N LEU A 4 -2.43 39.74 3.12
CA LEU A 4 -2.03 41.16 3.15
C LEU A 4 -1.72 41.64 4.56
N GLN A 5 -2.54 41.25 5.55
CA GLN A 5 -2.27 41.57 6.96
C GLN A 5 -0.99 40.88 7.48
N LYS A 6 -0.69 39.67 7.02
CA LYS A 6 0.56 38.98 7.34
C LYS A 6 1.77 39.73 6.79
N LEU A 7 1.71 40.19 5.54
CA LEU A 7 2.77 40.99 4.92
C LEU A 7 2.98 42.32 5.63
N GLU A 8 1.91 43.03 5.99
CA GLU A 8 1.97 44.29 6.74
C GLU A 8 2.65 44.12 8.10
N ARG A 9 2.34 43.04 8.83
CA ARG A 9 3.01 42.72 10.11
C ARG A 9 4.50 42.52 9.95
N VAL A 10 4.93 41.79 8.92
CA VAL A 10 6.36 41.56 8.69
C VAL A 10 7.06 42.85 8.27
N GLN A 11 6.42 43.68 7.43
CA GLN A 11 6.98 44.98 7.05
C GLN A 11 7.17 45.91 8.25
N ASN A 12 6.24 45.91 9.21
CA ASN A 12 6.38 46.70 10.43
C ASN A 12 7.55 46.24 11.31
N VAL A 13 7.80 44.93 11.37
CA VAL A 13 8.94 44.37 12.12
C VAL A 13 10.26 44.64 11.41
N LEU A 14 10.31 44.61 10.07
CA LEU A 14 11.50 45.00 9.30
C LEU A 14 11.90 46.46 9.58
N THR A 15 10.95 47.39 9.56
CA THR A 15 11.20 48.80 9.93
C THR A 15 11.73 48.93 11.36
N LEU A 16 11.25 48.09 12.29
CA LEU A 16 11.73 48.06 13.67
C LEU A 16 13.17 47.51 13.78
N ILE A 17 13.49 46.46 13.02
CA ILE A 17 14.85 45.86 12.94
C ILE A 17 15.84 46.92 12.45
N GLU A 18 15.50 47.66 11.39
CA GLU A 18 16.30 48.77 10.87
C GLU A 18 16.48 49.88 11.92
N ALA A 19 15.39 50.35 12.52
CA ALA A 19 15.42 51.42 13.52
C ALA A 19 16.22 51.06 14.78
N ARG A 20 16.35 49.77 15.10
CA ARG A 20 17.12 49.27 16.25
C ARG A 20 18.55 48.87 15.91
N GLY A 21 18.98 49.03 14.67
CA GLY A 21 20.32 48.65 14.21
C GLY A 21 20.58 47.14 14.26
N LEU A 22 19.52 46.33 14.17
CA LEU A 22 19.59 44.86 14.14
C LEU A 22 19.66 44.32 12.71
N SER A 23 19.51 45.18 11.71
CA SER A 23 19.59 44.80 10.29
C SER A 23 21.00 44.36 9.93
N SER A 24 21.07 43.26 9.19
CA SER A 24 22.28 42.70 8.60
C SER A 24 22.60 43.31 7.22
N GLY A 25 21.69 44.10 6.65
CA GLY A 25 21.76 44.62 5.29
C GLY A 25 21.43 43.59 4.20
N HIS A 26 21.11 42.34 4.58
CA HIS A 26 20.70 41.29 3.66
C HIS A 26 19.19 41.04 3.78
N GLY A 27 18.45 41.31 2.70
CA GLY A 27 16.98 41.28 2.70
C GLY A 27 16.40 39.97 3.25
N ASP A 28 16.95 38.82 2.86
CA ASP A 28 16.46 37.52 3.32
C ASP A 28 16.80 37.23 4.79
N ALA A 29 17.93 37.73 5.29
CA ALA A 29 18.34 37.52 6.68
C ALA A 29 17.51 38.40 7.62
N ASP A 30 17.24 39.65 7.20
CA ASP A 30 16.36 40.55 7.93
C ASP A 30 14.91 40.05 7.90
N ARG A 31 14.49 39.43 6.78
CA ARG A 31 13.20 38.77 6.67
C ARG A 31 13.07 37.58 7.62
N PHE A 32 14.06 36.70 7.63
CA PHE A 32 14.14 35.58 8.57
C PHE A 32 14.06 36.07 10.02
N LEU A 33 14.84 37.10 10.37
CA LEU A 33 14.83 37.68 11.70
C LEU A 33 13.46 38.27 12.08
N ALA A 34 12.80 38.94 11.13
CA ALA A 34 11.46 39.48 11.34
C ALA A 34 10.42 38.37 11.60
N ASP A 35 10.44 37.31 10.81
CA ASP A 35 9.54 36.16 10.96
C ASP A 35 9.82 35.42 12.28
N PHE A 36 11.09 35.32 12.71
CA PHE A 36 11.48 34.75 14.00
C PHE A 36 11.00 35.59 15.20
N LEU A 37 11.14 36.92 15.14
CA LEU A 37 10.64 37.81 16.19
C LEU A 37 9.11 37.76 16.30
N LEU A 38 8.41 37.67 15.17
CA LEU A 38 6.95 37.47 15.15
C LEU A 38 6.53 36.14 15.75
N PHE A 39 7.32 35.08 15.54
CA PHE A 39 7.10 33.79 16.18
C PHE A 39 7.27 33.89 17.71
N LEU A 40 8.31 34.56 18.20
CA LEU A 40 8.58 34.72 19.63
C LEU A 40 7.45 35.41 20.41
N VAL A 41 6.85 36.44 19.81
CA VAL A 41 5.76 37.21 20.44
C VAL A 41 4.39 36.53 20.31
N LYS A 42 4.23 35.53 19.44
CA LYS A 42 2.97 34.82 19.27
C LYS A 42 2.64 34.00 20.54
N PRO A 43 1.40 34.02 21.06
CA PRO A 43 1.04 33.20 22.22
C PRO A 43 1.28 31.70 21.95
N CYS A 44 2.03 31.05 22.84
CA CYS A 44 2.35 29.63 22.78
C CYS A 44 2.08 29.00 24.16
N GLY A 45 0.88 28.44 24.32
CA GLY A 45 0.44 27.84 25.57
C GLY A 45 0.53 28.78 26.78
N LYS A 46 0.98 28.26 27.92
CA LYS A 46 1.16 29.01 29.18
C LYS A 46 2.58 29.56 29.37
N ILE A 47 3.44 29.45 28.37
CA ILE A 47 4.86 29.82 28.46
C ILE A 47 5.01 31.32 28.22
N THR A 48 5.69 32.01 29.13
CA THR A 48 5.99 33.45 29.04
C THR A 48 7.03 33.77 27.97
N MET A 49 7.15 35.03 27.56
CA MET A 49 8.14 35.45 26.55
C MET A 49 9.57 35.24 27.07
N GLU A 50 9.81 35.52 28.35
CA GLU A 50 11.10 35.38 29.02
C GLU A 50 11.55 33.91 29.10
N GLU A 51 10.61 32.99 29.33
CA GLU A 51 10.87 31.55 29.30
C GLU A 51 11.24 31.06 27.91
N ARG A 52 10.56 31.54 26.86
CA ARG A 52 10.88 31.19 25.47
C ARG A 52 12.29 31.64 25.07
N CYS A 53 12.65 32.88 25.38
CA CYS A 53 13.99 33.40 25.08
C CYS A 53 15.08 32.59 25.80
N ARG A 54 14.83 32.20 27.06
CA ARG A 54 15.75 31.35 27.83
C ARG A 54 15.91 29.96 27.21
N MET A 55 14.81 29.32 26.85
CA MET A 55 14.82 28.00 26.21
C MET A 55 15.59 28.02 24.89
N ILE A 56 15.36 29.03 24.05
CA ILE A 56 16.08 29.16 22.78
C ILE A 56 17.57 29.37 23.03
N TYR A 57 17.95 30.25 23.96
CA TYR A 57 19.35 30.45 24.30
C TYR A 57 20.05 29.16 24.78
N GLU A 58 19.36 28.33 25.57
CA GLU A 58 19.90 27.07 26.09
C GLU A 58 19.93 25.93 25.06
N LEU A 59 18.96 25.89 24.14
CA LEU A 59 18.77 24.80 23.19
C LEU A 59 19.43 25.07 21.83
N LEU A 60 19.54 26.32 21.39
CA LEU A 60 20.11 26.68 20.09
C LEU A 60 21.51 26.10 19.87
N PRO A 61 22.43 26.06 20.87
CA PRO A 61 23.74 25.42 20.72
C PRO A 61 23.70 23.90 20.61
N LYS A 62 22.58 23.26 20.97
CA LYS A 62 22.37 21.81 20.95
C LYS A 62 21.62 21.34 19.70
N ILE A 63 21.10 22.26 18.90
CA ILE A 63 20.45 21.95 17.63
C ILE A 63 21.54 21.63 16.61
N SER A 64 21.63 20.36 16.24
CA SER A 64 22.53 19.90 15.18
C SER A 64 21.82 19.89 13.82
N PRO A 65 22.56 19.88 12.70
CA PRO A 65 21.98 19.72 11.36
C PRO A 65 21.08 18.47 11.25
N GLU A 66 21.45 17.37 11.90
CA GLU A 66 20.70 16.11 11.86
C GLU A 66 19.30 16.26 12.50
N VAL A 67 19.20 17.02 13.60
CA VAL A 67 17.91 17.33 14.23
C VAL A 67 17.03 18.19 13.33
N LEU A 68 17.62 19.10 12.56
CA LEU A 68 16.89 19.94 11.60
C LEU A 68 16.40 19.11 10.40
N ASP A 69 17.23 18.22 9.87
CA ASP A 69 16.86 17.31 8.79
C ASP A 69 15.73 16.36 9.21
N GLU A 70 15.81 15.79 10.42
CA GLU A 70 14.71 15.00 11.00
C GLU A 70 13.45 15.85 11.17
N THR A 71 13.57 17.10 11.61
CA THR A 71 12.42 18.00 11.79
C THR A 71 11.75 18.34 10.45
N CYS A 72 12.53 18.51 9.37
CA CYS A 72 12.00 18.76 8.02
C CYS A 72 11.12 17.62 7.50
N LEU A 73 11.37 16.37 7.93
CA LEU A 73 10.51 15.22 7.58
C LEU A 73 9.09 15.32 8.14
N PHE A 74 8.87 16.14 9.17
CA PHE A 74 7.57 16.33 9.82
C PHE A 74 6.83 17.59 9.37
N ILE A 75 7.37 18.37 8.42
CA ILE A 75 6.77 19.62 7.90
C ILE A 75 6.23 19.37 6.49
N ASN A 76 5.04 19.89 6.18
CA ASN A 76 4.40 19.72 4.87
C ASN A 76 5.27 20.27 3.72
N LYS A 77 5.28 19.56 2.57
CA LYS A 77 6.08 19.87 1.37
C LYS A 77 5.94 21.31 0.82
N GLU A 78 4.87 22.03 1.14
CA GLU A 78 4.69 23.43 0.73
C GLU A 78 5.66 24.41 1.43
N ASP A 79 6.13 24.09 2.65
CA ASP A 79 7.09 24.95 3.38
C ASP A 79 8.56 24.61 3.04
N CYS A 80 8.86 23.41 2.52
CA CYS A 80 10.22 23.01 2.14
C CYS A 80 10.71 23.63 0.82
N GLN A 81 9.80 24.01 -0.10
CA GLN A 81 10.20 24.57 -1.40
C GLN A 81 10.92 25.92 -1.30
N GLN A 82 10.83 26.61 -0.16
CA GLN A 82 11.52 27.89 0.08
C GLN A 82 12.95 27.73 0.60
N ILE A 83 13.36 26.53 1.04
CA ILE A 83 14.67 26.31 1.70
C ILE A 83 15.78 26.03 0.67
N HIS A 84 15.44 25.55 -0.54
CA HIS A 84 16.44 25.08 -1.53
C HIS A 84 16.76 26.03 -2.69
N THR A 85 16.26 27.26 -2.70
CA THR A 85 16.38 28.17 -3.88
C THR A 85 17.72 28.90 -4.00
N ALA A 86 18.75 28.57 -3.22
CA ALA A 86 20.02 29.29 -3.22
C ALA A 86 21.23 28.37 -3.39
N LEU A 87 21.37 27.73 -4.56
CA LEU A 87 22.68 27.29 -5.06
C LEU A 87 22.80 27.62 -6.56
N PRO A 88 23.86 28.33 -7.01
CA PRO A 88 24.02 28.67 -8.41
C PRO A 88 24.34 27.42 -9.25
N LEU A 89 23.45 27.15 -10.20
CA LEU A 89 23.60 26.10 -11.20
C LEU A 89 24.69 26.49 -12.21
N HIS A 90 25.86 25.84 -12.16
CA HIS A 90 26.83 25.88 -13.26
C HIS A 90 27.25 24.47 -13.70
N SER A 91 26.70 24.11 -14.87
CA SER A 91 27.28 23.25 -15.93
C SER A 91 28.01 21.97 -15.53
N SER A 92 27.29 20.85 -15.44
CA SER A 92 27.77 19.49 -15.80
C SER A 92 26.64 18.43 -15.81
N LEU A 93 25.41 18.84 -16.07
CA LEU A 93 24.20 18.09 -15.74
C LEU A 93 23.62 17.28 -16.90
N ASP A 94 24.48 16.57 -17.65
CA ASP A 94 24.04 15.68 -18.73
C ASP A 94 24.52 14.22 -18.55
N LYS A 95 25.26 13.94 -17.46
CA LYS A 95 25.65 12.57 -17.07
C LYS A 95 25.24 12.17 -15.65
N GLY A 96 24.70 13.12 -14.88
CA GLY A 96 24.25 12.90 -13.50
C GLY A 96 22.76 12.60 -13.38
N LEU A 97 21.95 12.88 -14.41
CA LEU A 97 20.50 12.65 -14.36
C LEU A 97 20.17 11.14 -14.35
N ASP A 98 20.88 10.34 -15.16
CA ASP A 98 20.75 8.87 -15.18
C ASP A 98 21.18 8.21 -13.85
N LEU A 99 22.15 8.83 -13.15
CA LEU A 99 22.65 8.32 -11.87
C LEU A 99 21.76 8.71 -10.67
N HIS A 100 20.93 9.75 -10.83
CA HIS A 100 20.01 10.20 -9.77
C HIS A 100 18.63 9.56 -9.88
N ILE A 101 18.15 9.24 -11.08
CA ILE A 101 16.92 8.46 -11.27
C ILE A 101 17.08 7.06 -10.65
N SER A 102 18.24 6.41 -10.87
CA SER A 102 18.55 5.10 -10.27
C SER A 102 18.71 5.11 -8.74
N LYS A 103 18.98 6.26 -8.11
CA LYS A 103 19.03 6.40 -6.64
C LYS A 103 17.71 6.81 -6.00
N ILE A 104 16.77 7.34 -6.78
CA ILE A 104 15.42 7.66 -6.30
C ILE A 104 14.56 6.39 -6.17
N GLU A 105 14.93 5.30 -6.88
CA GLU A 105 14.27 3.99 -6.81
C GLU A 105 14.43 3.26 -5.46
N GLU A 106 15.29 3.72 -4.55
CA GLU A 106 15.59 3.04 -3.27
C GLU A 106 14.94 3.67 -2.03
N SER A 107 14.14 4.72 -2.19
CA SER A 107 13.26 5.23 -1.13
C SER A 107 11.83 4.75 -1.39
N PRO A 108 11.04 4.29 -0.40
CA PRO A 108 9.66 3.86 -0.59
C PRO A 108 8.79 5.06 -0.95
N MET A 109 8.85 5.46 -2.22
CA MET A 109 8.01 6.45 -2.85
C MET A 109 6.99 5.68 -3.68
N VAL A 110 5.70 5.93 -3.43
CA VAL A 110 4.63 5.40 -4.27
C VAL A 110 4.83 5.96 -5.68
N GLY A 111 5.16 5.08 -6.63
CA GLY A 111 5.33 5.44 -8.04
C GLY A 111 3.99 5.73 -8.72
N LEU A 112 4.02 6.52 -9.80
CA LEU A 112 2.81 6.77 -10.61
C LEU A 112 2.24 5.46 -11.17
N ASP A 113 3.11 4.56 -11.62
CA ASP A 113 2.71 3.23 -12.11
C ASP A 113 1.92 2.45 -11.04
N ALA A 114 2.44 2.40 -9.81
CA ALA A 114 1.73 1.76 -8.70
C ALA A 114 0.36 2.41 -8.42
N MET A 115 0.24 3.74 -8.54
CA MET A 115 -1.04 4.43 -8.42
C MET A 115 -2.00 4.11 -9.56
N GLU A 116 -1.51 4.08 -10.80
CA GLU A 116 -2.33 3.78 -11.97
C GLU A 116 -2.87 2.35 -11.93
N ARG A 117 -2.03 1.40 -11.48
CA ARG A 117 -2.37 -0.02 -11.37
C ARG A 117 -3.30 -0.29 -10.18
N ALA A 118 -3.11 0.40 -9.05
CA ALA A 118 -4.02 0.36 -7.90
C ALA A 118 -5.47 0.79 -8.22
N ASN A 119 -5.72 1.50 -9.32
CA ASN A 119 -7.05 2.00 -9.64
C ASN A 119 -8.10 0.90 -9.84
N SER A 120 -7.73 -0.24 -10.42
CA SER A 120 -8.68 -1.34 -10.59
C SER A 120 -9.10 -1.93 -9.25
N THR A 121 -8.13 -2.13 -8.35
CA THR A 121 -8.39 -2.57 -6.97
C THR A 121 -9.27 -1.58 -6.22
N LEU A 122 -8.97 -0.29 -6.32
CA LEU A 122 -9.79 0.76 -5.68
C LEU A 122 -11.21 0.81 -6.25
N GLU A 123 -11.37 0.69 -7.56
CA GLU A 123 -12.70 0.66 -8.19
C GLU A 123 -13.52 -0.53 -7.69
N ASP A 124 -12.94 -1.73 -7.69
CA ASP A 124 -13.61 -2.91 -7.14
C ASP A 124 -13.93 -2.72 -5.65
N PHE A 125 -12.95 -2.29 -4.86
CA PHE A 125 -13.14 -2.03 -3.43
C PHE A 125 -14.32 -1.09 -3.19
N TYR A 126 -14.42 0.03 -3.91
CA TYR A 126 -15.56 0.93 -3.74
C TYR A 126 -16.89 0.27 -4.13
N ARG A 127 -16.95 -0.46 -5.24
CA ARG A 127 -18.18 -1.13 -5.69
C ARG A 127 -18.62 -2.26 -4.76
N SER A 128 -17.66 -2.94 -4.13
CA SER A 128 -17.88 -4.16 -3.35
C SER A 128 -17.98 -3.91 -1.84
N TYR A 129 -17.24 -2.94 -1.28
CA TYR A 129 -17.14 -2.73 0.18
C TYR A 129 -18.00 -1.58 0.70
N LEU A 130 -18.27 -0.52 -0.08
CA LEU A 130 -19.02 0.65 0.42
C LEU A 130 -20.39 0.29 1.01
N MET A 131 -21.03 -0.76 0.50
CA MET A 131 -22.32 -1.23 1.00
C MET A 131 -22.28 -1.77 2.44
N PHE A 132 -21.12 -2.28 2.90
CA PHE A 132 -20.88 -2.70 4.30
C PHE A 132 -20.60 -1.54 5.24
N HIS A 133 -20.47 -0.33 4.68
CA HIS A 133 -20.22 0.93 5.35
C HIS A 133 -21.41 1.89 5.27
N ASP A 134 -22.59 1.43 4.86
CA ASP A 134 -23.75 2.30 4.63
C ASP A 134 -23.45 3.51 3.72
N MET A 135 -22.52 3.33 2.79
CA MET A 135 -22.10 4.35 1.83
C MET A 135 -22.59 4.02 0.43
N ASP A 136 -22.68 5.05 -0.40
CA ASP A 136 -23.17 4.93 -1.79
C ASP A 136 -22.06 5.29 -2.78
N ALA A 137 -21.67 4.32 -3.61
CA ALA A 137 -20.67 4.49 -4.66
C ALA A 137 -21.06 5.55 -5.70
N ASN A 138 -22.34 5.92 -5.79
CA ASN A 138 -22.81 6.95 -6.70
C ASN A 138 -22.72 8.37 -6.11
N LYS A 139 -22.15 8.53 -4.91
CA LYS A 139 -21.97 9.84 -4.27
C LYS A 139 -20.50 10.22 -4.25
N PRO A 140 -20.03 11.05 -5.22
CA PRO A 140 -18.63 11.45 -5.31
C PRO A 140 -18.06 12.04 -4.02
N LYS A 141 -18.86 12.80 -3.26
CA LYS A 141 -18.43 13.39 -1.98
C LYS A 141 -18.01 12.34 -0.95
N GLU A 142 -18.67 11.19 -0.93
CA GLU A 142 -18.35 10.11 0.01
C GLU A 142 -17.06 9.39 -0.40
N ILE A 143 -16.84 9.23 -1.71
CA ILE A 143 -15.61 8.63 -2.28
C ILE A 143 -14.42 9.56 -2.06
N PHE A 144 -14.47 10.79 -2.59
CA PHE A 144 -13.35 11.73 -2.57
C PHE A 144 -12.91 12.14 -1.17
N LYS A 145 -13.77 11.98 -0.16
CA LYS A 145 -13.42 12.24 1.24
C LYS A 145 -12.34 11.28 1.77
N TYR A 146 -12.41 10.01 1.39
CA TYR A 146 -11.51 8.96 1.92
C TYR A 146 -10.48 8.48 0.89
N LEU A 147 -10.69 8.80 -0.38
CA LEU A 147 -9.83 8.43 -1.50
C LEU A 147 -8.33 8.70 -1.26
N PRO A 148 -7.89 9.86 -0.72
CA PRO A 148 -6.45 10.10 -0.58
C PRO A 148 -5.73 9.06 0.28
N VAL A 149 -6.35 8.61 1.38
CA VAL A 149 -5.74 7.63 2.30
C VAL A 149 -5.83 6.23 1.71
N LEU A 150 -6.99 5.85 1.18
CA LEU A 150 -7.19 4.52 0.60
C LEU A 150 -6.31 4.32 -0.64
N SER A 151 -6.30 5.29 -1.55
CA SER A 151 -5.48 5.25 -2.76
C SER A 151 -4.00 5.21 -2.45
N PHE A 152 -3.52 6.04 -1.51
CA PHE A 152 -2.12 5.99 -1.11
C PHE A 152 -1.73 4.63 -0.51
N THR A 153 -2.58 4.08 0.36
CA THR A 153 -2.33 2.79 1.02
C THR A 153 -2.27 1.66 0.00
N GLU A 154 -3.26 1.57 -0.87
CA GLU A 154 -3.31 0.54 -1.91
C GLU A 154 -2.11 0.64 -2.85
N SER A 155 -1.81 1.85 -3.32
CA SER A 155 -0.66 2.07 -4.20
C SER A 155 0.68 1.73 -3.52
N TYR A 156 0.77 1.90 -2.19
CA TYR A 156 1.94 1.51 -1.42
C TYR A 156 2.06 -0.02 -1.32
N ILE A 157 0.95 -0.72 -1.07
CA ILE A 157 0.93 -2.19 -1.03
C ILE A 157 1.29 -2.76 -2.41
N TYR A 158 0.66 -2.26 -3.48
CA TYR A 158 0.93 -2.67 -4.86
C TYR A 158 2.42 -2.50 -5.24
N GLN A 159 3.04 -1.40 -4.81
CA GLN A 159 4.47 -1.17 -5.03
C GLN A 159 5.33 -2.25 -4.36
N LEU A 160 4.95 -2.71 -3.17
CA LEU A 160 5.62 -3.78 -2.44
C LEU A 160 5.37 -5.16 -3.07
N ASP A 161 4.16 -5.44 -3.54
CA ASP A 161 3.84 -6.66 -4.29
C ASP A 161 4.74 -6.80 -5.51
N THR A 162 4.86 -5.71 -6.29
CA THR A 162 5.74 -5.66 -7.46
C THR A 162 7.21 -5.92 -7.10
N LEU A 163 7.68 -5.43 -5.96
CA LEU A 163 9.05 -5.68 -5.49
C LEU A 163 9.25 -7.14 -5.08
N ASN A 164 8.26 -7.73 -4.42
CA ASN A 164 8.26 -9.14 -4.04
C ASN A 164 8.26 -10.08 -5.27
N GLU A 165 7.44 -9.80 -6.28
CA GLU A 165 7.42 -10.54 -7.56
C GLU A 165 8.76 -10.42 -8.32
N LYS A 166 9.39 -9.25 -8.30
CA LYS A 166 10.74 -9.06 -8.87
C LYS A 166 11.77 -9.92 -8.15
N GLU A 167 11.72 -9.99 -6.81
CA GLU A 167 12.61 -10.84 -6.00
C GLU A 167 12.47 -12.32 -6.37
N LEU A 168 11.24 -12.81 -6.49
CA LEU A 168 10.90 -14.17 -6.94
C LEU A 168 11.55 -14.50 -8.29
N ASN A 169 11.41 -13.58 -9.25
CA ASN A 169 11.94 -13.72 -10.60
C ASN A 169 13.48 -13.68 -10.66
N LEU A 170 14.11 -12.86 -9.82
CA LEU A 170 15.57 -12.77 -9.69
C LEU A 170 16.16 -14.05 -9.08
N SER A 171 15.55 -14.54 -8.00
CA SER A 171 15.98 -15.78 -7.31
C SER A 171 15.86 -17.01 -8.21
N SER A 172 14.84 -17.05 -9.07
CA SER A 172 14.69 -18.04 -10.15
C SER A 172 15.87 -18.02 -11.15
N LYS A 173 16.33 -16.83 -11.56
CA LYS A 173 17.42 -16.65 -12.53
C LYS A 173 18.84 -16.80 -11.95
N ILE A 174 19.05 -16.41 -10.68
CA ILE A 174 20.36 -16.46 -10.00
C ILE A 174 20.74 -17.88 -9.58
N ALA A 175 19.78 -18.81 -9.52
CA ALA A 175 20.08 -20.23 -9.35
C ALA A 175 21.02 -20.82 -10.43
N ASP A 176 21.22 -20.10 -11.55
CA ASP A 176 22.12 -20.48 -12.65
C ASP A 176 23.43 -19.66 -12.76
N GLN A 177 23.63 -18.56 -12.01
CA GLN A 177 24.88 -17.76 -12.10
C GLN A 177 25.33 -17.16 -10.76
N THR A 178 26.56 -17.50 -10.38
CA THR A 178 27.22 -17.10 -9.13
C THR A 178 27.81 -15.69 -9.21
N VAL A 179 27.01 -14.61 -9.10
CA VAL A 179 27.58 -13.24 -8.94
C VAL A 179 26.65 -12.29 -8.15
N GLY A 180 27.19 -11.65 -7.11
CA GLY A 180 26.94 -10.22 -6.82
C GLY A 180 25.97 -9.85 -5.69
N ASN A 181 26.51 -9.60 -4.49
CA ASN A 181 25.84 -9.17 -3.25
C ASN A 181 25.31 -7.71 -3.26
N ASN A 182 24.40 -7.33 -4.15
CA ASN A 182 23.81 -5.97 -4.14
C ASN A 182 22.28 -5.91 -3.91
N SER A 183 21.59 -7.04 -3.73
CA SER A 183 20.12 -7.06 -3.56
C SER A 183 19.63 -7.19 -2.10
N ILE A 184 20.49 -6.91 -1.10
CA ILE A 184 20.24 -7.22 0.32
C ILE A 184 20.15 -5.95 1.19
N GLU A 185 19.44 -4.92 0.74
CA GLU A 185 19.07 -3.79 1.63
C GLU A 185 17.58 -3.76 1.97
N PHE A 186 16.69 -4.27 1.11
CA PHE A 186 15.26 -4.45 1.44
C PHE A 186 15.01 -5.50 2.54
N ALA A 187 15.97 -6.41 2.77
CA ALA A 187 15.80 -7.56 3.66
C ALA A 187 15.95 -7.26 5.17
N ARG A 188 16.24 -6.02 5.60
CA ARG A 188 16.57 -5.70 7.01
C ARG A 188 15.56 -4.85 7.77
N ALA A 189 14.63 -4.17 7.09
CA ALA A 189 13.61 -3.36 7.73
C ALA A 189 12.21 -3.87 7.37
N ASP A 190 11.26 -3.71 8.30
CA ASP A 190 9.84 -4.02 8.03
C ASP A 190 9.35 -3.16 6.84
N PRO A 191 8.90 -3.77 5.73
CA PRO A 191 8.52 -3.03 4.53
C PRO A 191 7.33 -2.09 4.76
N PHE A 192 6.54 -2.34 5.79
CA PHE A 192 5.41 -1.48 6.18
C PHE A 192 5.78 -0.41 7.20
N ASP A 193 6.99 -0.34 7.74
CA ASP A 193 7.36 0.68 8.75
C ASP A 193 7.03 2.12 8.30
N PRO A 194 7.31 2.55 7.05
CA PRO A 194 6.92 3.88 6.57
C PRO A 194 5.40 4.11 6.59
N LEU A 195 4.62 3.13 6.11
CA LEU A 195 3.16 3.20 6.09
C LEU A 195 2.59 3.19 7.53
N ILE A 196 3.12 2.34 8.40
CA ILE A 196 2.74 2.25 9.81
C ILE A 196 2.96 3.59 10.52
N ARG A 197 4.13 4.22 10.32
CA ARG A 197 4.42 5.56 10.89
C ARG A 197 3.44 6.61 10.37
N LEU A 198 3.16 6.62 9.07
CA LEU A 198 2.21 7.55 8.48
C LEU A 198 0.81 7.38 9.08
N LEU A 199 0.30 6.15 9.11
CA LEU A 199 -1.02 5.84 9.68
C LEU A 199 -1.08 6.19 11.18
N GLN A 200 0.01 5.97 11.93
CA GLN A 200 0.09 6.33 13.34
C GLN A 200 0.05 7.86 13.54
N CYS A 201 0.81 8.62 12.74
CA CYS A 201 0.81 10.08 12.79
C CYS A 201 -0.57 10.68 12.46
N GLN A 202 -1.35 10.00 11.61
CA GLN A 202 -2.72 10.41 11.25
C GLN A 202 -3.78 9.88 12.24
N GLY A 203 -3.40 9.14 13.29
CA GLY A 203 -4.34 8.54 14.24
C GLY A 203 -5.21 7.43 13.64
N LEU A 204 -4.77 6.84 12.53
CA LEU A 204 -5.49 5.80 11.78
C LEU A 204 -5.01 4.38 12.11
N LEU A 205 -3.80 4.23 12.65
CA LEU A 205 -3.27 2.90 12.96
C LEU A 205 -4.02 2.27 14.14
N THR A 206 -4.62 1.11 13.89
CA THR A 206 -5.16 0.24 14.94
C THR A 206 -4.33 -1.04 15.05
N GLN A 207 -4.48 -1.77 16.16
CA GLN A 207 -3.82 -3.07 16.33
C GLN A 207 -4.24 -4.06 15.23
N ARG A 208 -5.52 -4.06 14.83
CA ARG A 208 -6.02 -4.93 13.78
C ARG A 208 -5.44 -4.59 12.39
N ILE A 209 -5.30 -3.30 12.06
CA ILE A 209 -4.63 -2.89 10.81
C ILE A 209 -3.18 -3.38 10.80
N ARG A 210 -2.47 -3.27 11.93
CA ARG A 210 -1.10 -3.80 12.05
C ARG A 210 -1.04 -5.32 11.85
N GLU A 211 -2.02 -6.05 12.38
CA GLU A 211 -2.12 -7.50 12.20
C GLU A 211 -2.37 -7.89 10.73
N GLU A 212 -3.24 -7.17 10.02
CA GLU A 212 -3.45 -7.42 8.57
C GLU A 212 -2.22 -7.06 7.72
N LEU A 213 -1.47 -6.01 8.07
CA LEU A 213 -0.19 -5.71 7.40
C LEU A 213 0.85 -6.82 7.64
N ASN A 214 0.90 -7.37 8.87
CA ASN A 214 1.76 -8.52 9.17
C ASN A 214 1.31 -9.78 8.41
N SER A 215 0.01 -9.96 8.18
CA SER A 215 -0.53 -11.01 7.32
C SER A 215 0.00 -10.88 5.88
N GLY A 216 0.14 -9.66 5.36
CA GLY A 216 0.78 -9.42 4.06
C GLY A 216 2.25 -9.82 4.01
N ILE A 217 3.01 -9.51 5.07
CA ILE A 217 4.41 -9.97 5.19
C ILE A 217 4.49 -11.52 5.21
N GLU A 218 3.58 -12.17 5.95
CA GLU A 218 3.48 -13.63 6.00
C GLU A 218 3.11 -14.21 4.62
N TYR A 219 2.16 -13.60 3.91
CA TYR A 219 1.77 -13.98 2.57
C TYR A 219 2.96 -13.97 1.61
N TRP A 220 3.68 -12.85 1.50
CA TRP A 220 4.84 -12.75 0.62
C TRP A 220 5.92 -13.78 0.96
N ALA A 221 6.16 -14.04 2.25
CA ALA A 221 7.10 -15.08 2.66
C ALA A 221 6.64 -16.49 2.25
N LEU A 222 5.35 -16.79 2.36
CA LEU A 222 4.76 -18.06 1.92
C LEU A 222 4.81 -18.21 0.41
N GLU A 223 4.46 -17.17 -0.34
CA GLU A 223 4.55 -17.15 -1.81
C GLU A 223 5.97 -17.47 -2.28
N ARG A 224 6.97 -16.76 -1.74
CA ARG A 224 8.40 -17.04 -2.01
C ARG A 224 8.77 -18.48 -1.68
N LYS A 225 8.37 -18.97 -0.51
CA LYS A 225 8.62 -20.35 -0.07
C LYS A 225 8.01 -21.38 -1.02
N LEU A 226 6.75 -21.19 -1.41
CA LEU A 226 5.97 -22.13 -2.20
C LEU A 226 6.45 -22.18 -3.66
N CYS A 227 6.64 -21.02 -4.29
CA CYS A 227 7.12 -20.93 -5.66
C CYS A 227 8.55 -21.50 -5.81
N HIS A 228 9.43 -21.29 -4.81
CA HIS A 228 10.74 -21.93 -4.82
C HIS A 228 10.68 -23.45 -4.59
N ALA A 229 9.73 -23.93 -3.78
CA ALA A 229 9.62 -25.35 -3.45
C ALA A 229 9.21 -26.22 -4.66
N LEU A 230 8.47 -25.66 -5.63
CA LEU A 230 8.04 -26.37 -6.84
C LEU A 230 9.18 -27.02 -7.63
N SER A 231 10.39 -26.47 -7.52
CA SER A 231 11.57 -27.00 -8.22
C SER A 231 12.30 -28.15 -7.47
N ARG A 232 12.17 -28.26 -6.13
CA ARG A 232 13.16 -29.02 -5.32
C ARG A 232 12.65 -29.60 -3.98
N LYS A 233 11.46 -29.26 -3.48
CA LYS A 233 11.02 -29.59 -2.11
C LYS A 233 9.56 -30.03 -2.02
N LYS A 234 9.22 -30.71 -0.91
CA LYS A 234 7.85 -31.07 -0.56
C LYS A 234 7.09 -29.83 -0.11
N ILE A 235 5.92 -29.61 -0.71
CA ILE A 235 4.97 -28.57 -0.32
C ILE A 235 4.02 -29.12 0.76
N LEU A 236 3.72 -28.30 1.76
CA LEU A 236 2.73 -28.61 2.79
C LEU A 236 1.40 -27.98 2.41
N VAL A 237 0.30 -28.72 2.55
CA VAL A 237 -1.04 -28.19 2.23
C VAL A 237 -1.40 -27.03 3.15
N GLU A 238 -0.94 -27.06 4.41
CA GLU A 238 -1.21 -26.04 5.40
C GLU A 238 -0.62 -24.68 4.98
N ASP A 239 0.58 -24.67 4.38
CA ASP A 239 1.20 -23.45 3.86
C ASP A 239 0.40 -22.89 2.67
N VAL A 240 -0.08 -23.75 1.77
CA VAL A 240 -0.88 -23.34 0.60
C VAL A 240 -2.21 -22.75 1.03
N MET A 241 -2.91 -23.43 1.94
CA MET A 241 -4.18 -22.95 2.48
C MET A 241 -4.01 -21.67 3.29
N ARG A 242 -2.87 -21.50 3.97
CA ARG A 242 -2.56 -20.24 4.67
C ARG A 242 -2.30 -19.11 3.67
N ALA A 243 -1.53 -19.36 2.61
CA ALA A 243 -1.20 -18.35 1.59
C ALA A 243 -2.47 -17.80 0.93
N ILE A 244 -3.35 -18.66 0.42
CA ILE A 244 -4.60 -18.22 -0.23
C ILE A 244 -5.51 -17.42 0.73
N CYS A 245 -5.57 -17.78 2.02
CA CYS A 245 -6.34 -17.02 3.02
C CYS A 245 -5.71 -15.66 3.37
N LEU A 246 -4.44 -15.43 3.05
CA LEU A 246 -3.74 -14.18 3.32
C LEU A 246 -3.66 -13.27 2.09
N LYS A 247 -3.95 -13.78 0.88
CA LYS A 247 -3.74 -13.08 -0.39
C LYS A 247 -4.46 -11.72 -0.44
N SER A 248 -5.73 -11.64 -0.05
CA SER A 248 -6.52 -10.40 -0.01
C SER A 248 -6.33 -9.56 1.27
N PHE A 249 -5.12 -9.50 1.84
CA PHE A 249 -4.88 -8.69 3.05
C PHE A 249 -5.00 -7.18 2.79
N ASP A 250 -4.69 -6.75 1.58
CA ASP A 250 -4.84 -5.39 1.05
C ASP A 250 -6.28 -4.87 1.19
N TYR A 251 -7.26 -5.63 0.69
CA TYR A 251 -8.69 -5.32 0.83
C TYR A 251 -9.11 -5.21 2.30
N ARG A 252 -8.60 -6.10 3.17
CA ARG A 252 -8.88 -6.04 4.61
C ARG A 252 -8.28 -4.80 5.26
N VAL A 253 -7.06 -4.42 4.89
CA VAL A 253 -6.43 -3.16 5.35
C VAL A 253 -7.27 -1.96 4.90
N LEU A 254 -7.69 -1.90 3.63
CA LEU A 254 -8.55 -0.84 3.11
C LEU A 254 -9.90 -0.77 3.84
N ASN A 255 -10.52 -1.93 4.10
CA ASN A 255 -11.78 -2.03 4.81
C ASN A 255 -11.68 -1.49 6.25
N LEU A 256 -10.64 -1.91 6.98
CA LEU A 256 -10.37 -1.44 8.34
C LEU A 256 -10.03 0.05 8.39
N LEU A 257 -9.26 0.55 7.42
CA LEU A 257 -8.99 1.98 7.28
C LEU A 257 -10.27 2.77 7.05
N LEU A 258 -11.20 2.26 6.22
CA LEU A 258 -12.48 2.93 5.99
C LEU A 258 -13.34 2.98 7.26
N TYR A 259 -13.36 1.93 8.08
CA TYR A 259 -13.99 1.98 9.41
C TYR A 259 -13.39 3.08 10.29
N GLN A 260 -12.06 3.13 10.36
CA GLN A 260 -11.34 4.10 11.19
C GLN A 260 -11.53 5.55 10.71
N LEU A 261 -11.45 5.79 9.40
CA LEU A 261 -11.68 7.10 8.78
C LEU A 261 -13.11 7.62 9.02
N ARG A 262 -14.07 6.70 9.19
CA ARG A 262 -15.47 7.01 9.49
C ARG A 262 -15.77 7.09 10.98
N GLY A 263 -14.80 6.75 11.84
CA GLY A 263 -15.00 6.67 13.29
C GLY A 263 -16.04 5.63 13.68
N GLN A 264 -16.18 4.55 12.91
CA GLN A 264 -17.13 3.48 13.16
C GLN A 264 -16.44 2.25 13.77
N GLN A 265 -17.17 1.52 14.60
CA GLN A 265 -16.74 0.22 15.10
C GLN A 265 -16.75 -0.81 13.97
N VAL A 266 -15.75 -1.69 13.97
CA VAL A 266 -15.66 -2.79 13.01
C VAL A 266 -16.81 -3.76 13.26
N ASN A 267 -17.51 -4.17 12.20
CA ASN A 267 -18.55 -5.18 12.29
C ASN A 267 -17.94 -6.56 12.03
N GLU A 268 -17.83 -7.39 13.08
CA GLU A 268 -17.20 -8.71 12.98
C GLU A 268 -17.92 -9.66 12.03
N LEU A 269 -19.26 -9.57 11.93
CA LEU A 269 -20.00 -10.39 10.98
C LEU A 269 -19.67 -10.02 9.54
N HIS A 270 -19.51 -8.71 9.26
CA HIS A 270 -19.10 -8.25 7.93
C HIS A 270 -17.69 -8.73 7.61
N MET A 271 -16.74 -8.63 8.57
CA MET A 271 -15.37 -9.11 8.39
C MET A 271 -15.32 -10.63 8.15
N GLU A 272 -16.09 -11.42 8.89
CA GLU A 272 -16.13 -12.87 8.70
C GLU A 272 -16.73 -13.23 7.35
N PHE A 273 -17.85 -12.61 6.97
CA PHE A 273 -18.47 -12.84 5.66
C PHE A 273 -17.52 -12.49 4.50
N LEU A 274 -16.93 -11.30 4.54
CA LEU A 274 -16.01 -10.83 3.52
C LEU A 274 -14.79 -11.73 3.40
N SER A 275 -14.21 -12.21 4.51
CA SER A 275 -13.06 -13.12 4.46
C SER A 275 -13.32 -14.44 3.69
N ILE A 276 -14.56 -14.95 3.73
CA ILE A 276 -14.94 -16.15 2.96
C ILE A 276 -15.24 -15.80 1.51
N SER A 277 -15.82 -14.63 1.26
CA SER A 277 -16.05 -14.13 -0.09
C SER A 277 -14.74 -13.87 -0.82
N GLU A 278 -13.81 -13.14 -0.20
CA GLU A 278 -12.44 -12.90 -0.64
C GLU A 278 -11.75 -14.22 -0.99
N TYR A 279 -11.78 -15.21 -0.08
CA TYR A 279 -11.21 -16.53 -0.34
C TYR A 279 -11.78 -17.21 -1.60
N LEU A 280 -13.09 -17.11 -1.86
CA LEU A 280 -13.69 -17.65 -3.07
C LEU A 280 -13.27 -16.85 -4.32
N VAL A 281 -13.17 -15.53 -4.24
CA VAL A 281 -12.68 -14.69 -5.33
C VAL A 281 -11.25 -15.07 -5.69
N GLU A 282 -10.35 -15.20 -4.71
CA GLU A 282 -8.95 -15.59 -4.96
C GLU A 282 -8.84 -16.98 -5.59
N LEU A 283 -9.70 -17.93 -5.20
CA LEU A 283 -9.76 -19.23 -5.87
C LEU A 283 -10.24 -19.12 -7.32
N ALA A 284 -11.16 -18.20 -7.61
CA ALA A 284 -11.66 -17.99 -8.96
C ALA A 284 -10.59 -17.34 -9.84
N ASP A 285 -9.89 -16.34 -9.33
CA ASP A 285 -8.79 -15.64 -10.01
C ASP A 285 -7.64 -16.62 -10.29
N ASP A 286 -7.19 -17.41 -9.29
CA ASP A 286 -6.17 -18.45 -9.51
C ASP A 286 -6.60 -19.47 -10.59
N LEU A 287 -7.89 -19.82 -10.68
CA LEU A 287 -8.36 -20.74 -11.73
C LEU A 287 -8.40 -20.08 -13.12
N TYR A 288 -8.66 -18.79 -13.17
CA TYR A 288 -8.69 -18.00 -14.40
C TYR A 288 -7.27 -17.76 -14.93
N ASP A 289 -6.36 -17.33 -14.06
CA ASP A 289 -4.98 -16.94 -14.38
C ASP A 289 -3.99 -18.12 -14.37
N TYR A 290 -4.47 -19.35 -14.16
CA TYR A 290 -3.65 -20.56 -13.97
C TYR A 290 -2.50 -20.72 -14.98
N GLU A 291 -2.76 -20.49 -16.27
CA GLU A 291 -1.73 -20.63 -17.30
C GLU A 291 -0.67 -19.53 -17.22
N ASP A 292 -1.09 -18.28 -16.96
CA ASP A 292 -0.21 -17.13 -16.86
C ASP A 292 0.62 -17.20 -15.57
N ASP A 293 0.03 -17.60 -14.45
CA ASP A 293 0.76 -17.85 -13.19
C ASP A 293 1.84 -18.92 -13.33
N VAL A 294 1.57 -19.97 -14.10
CA VAL A 294 2.59 -20.99 -14.41
C VAL A 294 3.72 -20.36 -15.22
N ILE A 295 3.42 -19.52 -16.20
CA ILE A 295 4.43 -18.84 -17.04
C ILE A 295 5.30 -17.91 -16.18
N GLU A 296 4.68 -17.11 -15.32
CA GLU A 296 5.33 -16.09 -14.50
C GLU A 296 5.97 -16.64 -13.22
N ASN A 297 5.74 -17.93 -12.91
CA ASN A 297 6.16 -18.57 -11.68
C ASN A 297 5.55 -17.93 -10.42
N SER A 298 4.31 -17.47 -10.54
CA SER A 298 3.51 -16.89 -9.47
C SER A 298 2.81 -17.97 -8.63
N PHE A 299 2.39 -17.62 -7.42
CA PHE A 299 1.63 -18.54 -6.58
C PHE A 299 0.27 -18.80 -7.21
N ASN A 300 -0.16 -20.06 -7.18
CA ASN A 300 -1.46 -20.47 -7.68
C ASN A 300 -1.91 -21.75 -6.97
N VAL A 301 -3.11 -21.76 -6.42
CA VAL A 301 -3.62 -22.86 -5.59
C VAL A 301 -3.69 -24.19 -6.35
N LEU A 302 -4.14 -24.19 -7.61
CA LEU A 302 -4.24 -25.41 -8.41
C LEU A 302 -2.85 -25.96 -8.71
N ARG A 303 -1.91 -25.08 -9.05
CA ARG A 303 -0.50 -25.40 -9.27
C ARG A 303 0.11 -26.09 -8.04
N MET A 304 -0.13 -25.55 -6.85
CA MET A 304 0.33 -26.16 -5.60
C MET A 304 -0.36 -27.50 -5.30
N PHE A 305 -1.66 -27.61 -5.57
CA PHE A 305 -2.42 -28.85 -5.36
C PHE A 305 -1.93 -29.96 -6.28
N VAL A 306 -1.56 -29.66 -7.53
CA VAL A 306 -0.97 -30.62 -8.46
C VAL A 306 0.35 -31.17 -7.92
N GLN A 307 1.18 -30.32 -7.31
CA GLN A 307 2.43 -30.77 -6.69
C GLN A 307 2.20 -31.64 -5.44
N ILE A 308 1.15 -31.39 -4.66
CA ILE A 308 0.85 -32.14 -3.43
C ILE A 308 0.16 -33.48 -3.74
N TYR A 309 -0.88 -33.45 -4.56
CA TYR A 309 -1.81 -34.57 -4.77
C TYR A 309 -1.62 -35.29 -6.10
N GLY A 310 -0.84 -34.71 -7.03
CA GLY A 310 -0.71 -35.19 -8.39
C GLY A 310 -1.87 -34.73 -9.30
N ALA A 311 -1.59 -34.69 -10.61
CA ALA A 311 -2.49 -34.14 -11.62
C ALA A 311 -3.88 -34.78 -11.66
N SER A 312 -4.00 -36.08 -11.33
CA SER A 312 -5.28 -36.79 -11.35
C SER A 312 -6.19 -36.45 -10.17
N THR A 313 -5.61 -36.04 -9.03
CA THR A 313 -6.35 -35.90 -7.76
C THR A 313 -6.53 -34.44 -7.36
N ALA A 314 -5.63 -33.56 -7.80
CA ALA A 314 -5.66 -32.13 -7.49
C ALA A 314 -7.00 -31.44 -7.83
N PRO A 315 -7.60 -31.61 -9.03
CA PRO A 315 -8.90 -30.98 -9.33
C PRO A 315 -10.01 -31.40 -8.37
N SER A 316 -10.08 -32.68 -8.00
CA SER A 316 -11.08 -33.19 -7.08
C SER A 316 -10.87 -32.70 -5.64
N MET A 317 -9.62 -32.48 -5.22
CA MET A 317 -9.32 -31.91 -3.91
C MET A 317 -9.68 -30.42 -3.86
N LEU A 318 -9.36 -29.67 -4.92
CA LEU A 318 -9.70 -28.25 -5.01
C LEU A 318 -11.23 -28.04 -5.05
N ALA A 319 -11.95 -28.84 -5.82
CA ALA A 319 -13.42 -28.81 -5.86
C ALA A 319 -14.04 -29.03 -4.47
N LYS A 320 -13.48 -29.92 -3.64
CA LYS A 320 -13.94 -30.11 -2.25
C LYS A 320 -13.70 -28.86 -1.38
N CYS A 321 -12.55 -28.20 -1.53
CA CYS A 321 -12.25 -26.96 -0.82
C CYS A 321 -13.23 -25.85 -1.20
N ILE A 322 -13.53 -25.71 -2.50
CA ILE A 322 -14.52 -24.76 -3.02
C ILE A 322 -15.90 -25.05 -2.41
N THR A 323 -16.37 -26.30 -2.47
CA THR A 323 -17.70 -26.68 -1.94
C THR A 323 -17.85 -26.38 -0.44
N GLU A 324 -16.81 -26.61 0.37
CA GLU A 324 -16.88 -26.29 1.80
C GLU A 324 -16.91 -24.77 2.04
N ALA A 325 -16.15 -24.00 1.26
CA ALA A 325 -16.15 -22.54 1.34
C ALA A 325 -17.49 -21.94 0.88
N GLU A 326 -18.08 -22.43 -0.21
CA GLU A 326 -19.43 -22.03 -0.67
C GLU A 326 -20.49 -22.31 0.39
N LYS A 327 -20.43 -23.47 1.05
CA LYS A 327 -21.35 -23.80 2.14
C LYS A 327 -21.23 -22.82 3.30
N ARG A 328 -20.01 -22.41 3.67
CA ARG A 328 -19.79 -21.40 4.71
C ARG A 328 -20.25 -20.01 4.26
N TYR A 329 -20.01 -19.67 3.00
CA TYR A 329 -20.51 -18.44 2.39
C TYR A 329 -22.03 -18.35 2.48
N GLU A 330 -22.76 -19.40 2.07
CA GLU A 330 -24.23 -19.43 2.14
C GLU A 330 -24.75 -19.34 3.58
N GLN A 331 -24.07 -19.97 4.54
CA GLN A 331 -24.42 -19.86 5.96
C GLN A 331 -24.29 -18.42 6.46
N LEU A 332 -23.17 -17.75 6.18
CA LEU A 332 -22.94 -16.36 6.60
C LEU A 332 -23.85 -15.39 5.83
N SER A 333 -24.07 -15.62 4.54
CA SER A 333 -25.00 -14.86 3.69
C SER A 333 -26.44 -14.90 4.23
N GLY A 334 -26.84 -16.02 4.83
CA GLY A 334 -28.15 -16.17 5.48
C GLY A 334 -28.29 -15.48 6.84
N ILE A 335 -27.16 -15.14 7.49
CA ILE A 335 -27.13 -14.42 8.79
C ILE A 335 -27.00 -12.91 8.58
N LEU A 336 -26.43 -12.47 7.45
CA LEU A 336 -26.34 -11.07 7.08
C LEU A 336 -27.73 -10.40 6.95
N ASP A 337 -27.73 -9.08 7.05
CA ASP A 337 -28.90 -8.29 6.69
C ASP A 337 -29.39 -8.68 5.28
N PRO A 338 -30.69 -9.01 5.09
CA PRO A 338 -31.19 -9.53 3.83
C PRO A 338 -31.01 -8.56 2.65
N GLU A 339 -31.07 -7.26 2.88
CA GLU A 339 -30.89 -6.25 1.84
C GLU A 339 -29.42 -6.10 1.47
N LEU A 340 -28.52 -6.10 2.45
CA LEU A 340 -27.07 -6.13 2.23
C LEU A 340 -26.65 -7.40 1.47
N SER A 341 -27.11 -8.57 1.90
CA SER A 341 -26.84 -9.87 1.27
C SER A 341 -27.31 -9.88 -0.20
N SER A 342 -28.51 -9.36 -0.47
CA SER A 342 -29.06 -9.24 -1.82
C SER A 342 -28.26 -8.27 -2.71
N ARG A 343 -27.85 -7.11 -2.16
CA ARG A 343 -27.02 -6.14 -2.90
C ARG A 343 -25.64 -6.71 -3.22
N TYR A 344 -25.02 -7.38 -2.26
CA TYR A 344 -23.70 -7.97 -2.46
C TYR A 344 -23.74 -9.09 -3.51
N ARG A 345 -24.75 -9.97 -3.46
CA ARG A 345 -24.95 -11.01 -4.48
C ARG A 345 -25.06 -10.42 -5.89
N ARG A 346 -25.81 -9.32 -6.04
CA ARG A 346 -25.92 -8.61 -7.33
C ARG A 346 -24.58 -8.06 -7.79
N ARG A 347 -23.77 -7.52 -6.88
CA ARG A 347 -22.41 -7.05 -7.21
C ARG A 347 -21.53 -8.19 -7.69
N CYS A 348 -21.59 -9.37 -7.08
CA CYS A 348 -20.86 -10.57 -7.55
C CYS A 348 -21.30 -10.98 -8.96
N GLU A 349 -22.60 -10.94 -9.27
CA GLU A 349 -23.14 -11.20 -10.61
C GLU A 349 -22.64 -10.18 -11.65
N GLU A 350 -22.53 -8.91 -11.26
CA GLU A 350 -21.99 -7.84 -12.11
C GLU A 350 -20.50 -8.05 -12.37
N ALA A 351 -19.70 -8.32 -11.33
CA ALA A 351 -18.26 -8.58 -11.45
C ALA A 351 -17.98 -9.77 -12.37
N THR A 352 -18.73 -10.86 -12.19
CA THR A 352 -18.65 -12.07 -13.02
C THR A 352 -18.92 -11.75 -14.49
N ARG A 353 -19.87 -10.85 -14.78
CA ARG A 353 -20.22 -10.44 -16.14
C ARG A 353 -19.19 -9.49 -16.74
N GLU A 354 -18.65 -8.57 -15.94
CA GLU A 354 -17.56 -7.67 -16.33
C GLU A 354 -16.30 -8.47 -16.70
N GLY A 355 -16.03 -9.58 -16.00
CA GLY A 355 -14.97 -10.56 -16.33
C GLY A 355 -15.26 -11.48 -17.53
N GLY A 356 -16.37 -11.26 -18.26
CA GLY A 356 -16.67 -11.96 -19.50
C GLY A 356 -17.38 -13.32 -19.36
N ALA A 357 -17.78 -13.73 -18.15
CA ALA A 357 -18.51 -14.97 -17.94
C ALA A 357 -20.03 -14.80 -18.20
N THR A 358 -20.63 -15.72 -18.94
CA THR A 358 -22.06 -15.69 -19.31
C THR A 358 -22.96 -16.53 -18.38
N SER A 359 -22.45 -17.05 -17.26
CA SER A 359 -23.21 -17.95 -16.38
C SER A 359 -24.21 -17.18 -15.50
N GLY A 360 -25.40 -17.75 -15.29
CA GLY A 360 -26.46 -17.18 -14.44
C GLY A 360 -26.35 -17.47 -12.94
N HIS A 361 -25.22 -18.00 -12.46
CA HIS A 361 -24.98 -18.26 -11.03
C HIS A 361 -24.23 -17.07 -10.42
N ALA A 362 -24.63 -16.64 -9.22
CA ALA A 362 -24.14 -15.39 -8.63
C ALA A 362 -22.64 -15.38 -8.26
N LEU A 363 -22.07 -16.56 -8.06
CA LEU A 363 -20.63 -16.79 -7.83
C LEU A 363 -19.91 -17.26 -9.11
N GLY A 364 -20.57 -17.18 -10.27
CA GLY A 364 -20.08 -17.80 -11.49
C GLY A 364 -20.22 -19.33 -11.50
N THR A 365 -19.69 -19.96 -12.55
CA THR A 365 -19.56 -21.42 -12.64
C THR A 365 -18.09 -21.77 -12.53
N TRP A 366 -17.74 -22.60 -11.55
CA TRP A 366 -16.37 -23.09 -11.39
C TRP A 366 -15.92 -23.89 -12.61
N ASN A 367 -14.87 -23.42 -13.28
CA ASN A 367 -14.22 -24.13 -14.36
C ASN A 367 -12.77 -24.39 -13.94
N ILE A 368 -12.47 -25.61 -13.50
CA ILE A 368 -11.09 -25.99 -13.18
C ILE A 368 -10.38 -26.29 -14.50
N PRO A 369 -9.32 -25.53 -14.87
CA PRO A 369 -8.65 -25.67 -16.14
C PRO A 369 -7.90 -27.01 -16.24
N ALA A 370 -7.50 -27.36 -17.46
CA ALA A 370 -6.70 -28.55 -17.69
C ALA A 370 -5.35 -28.44 -16.97
N VAL A 371 -5.03 -29.43 -16.14
CA VAL A 371 -3.80 -29.42 -15.35
C VAL A 371 -2.56 -29.46 -16.24
N ILE A 372 -1.62 -28.56 -15.96
CA ILE A 372 -0.28 -28.56 -16.55
C ILE A 372 0.60 -29.51 -15.74
N VAL A 373 0.93 -30.66 -16.33
CA VAL A 373 1.74 -31.71 -15.67
C VAL A 373 3.24 -31.40 -15.71
N ASP A 374 3.70 -30.78 -16.80
CA ASP A 374 5.11 -30.41 -17.01
C ASP A 374 5.17 -28.91 -17.31
N GLU A 375 5.41 -28.13 -16.26
CA GLU A 375 5.50 -26.67 -16.34
C GLU A 375 6.71 -26.20 -17.17
N GLU A 376 7.83 -26.92 -17.14
CA GLU A 376 9.03 -26.55 -17.89
C GLU A 376 8.76 -26.66 -19.40
N SER A 377 8.19 -27.80 -19.82
CA SER A 377 7.76 -27.98 -21.20
C SER A 377 6.66 -26.99 -21.60
N PHE A 378 5.75 -26.63 -20.69
CA PHE A 378 4.70 -25.64 -20.96
C PHE A 378 5.29 -24.24 -21.22
N ARG A 379 6.18 -23.76 -20.34
CA ARG A 379 6.89 -22.48 -20.49
C ARG A 379 7.68 -22.44 -21.79
N LEU A 380 8.45 -23.48 -22.11
CA LEU A 380 9.25 -23.58 -23.33
C LEU A 380 8.41 -23.52 -24.61
N LYS A 381 7.18 -24.07 -24.59
CA LYS A 381 6.27 -24.00 -25.75
C LYS A 381 5.71 -22.60 -25.94
N ARG A 382 5.30 -21.94 -24.86
CA ARG A 382 4.73 -20.58 -24.90
C ARG A 382 5.77 -19.53 -25.29
N MET A 383 7.02 -19.67 -24.82
CA MET A 383 8.14 -18.79 -25.20
C MET A 383 8.55 -18.89 -26.69
N LYS A 384 8.15 -19.94 -27.41
CA LYS A 384 8.45 -20.11 -28.85
C LYS A 384 7.37 -19.54 -29.77
N VAL A 385 6.24 -19.12 -29.22
CA VAL A 385 5.05 -18.68 -29.96
C VAL A 385 4.80 -17.16 -29.82
N GLY A 386 5.47 -16.50 -28.87
CA GLY A 386 5.62 -15.03 -28.84
C GLY A 386 6.87 -14.59 -29.58
#